data_AF-A0A2U1WI43-F1
#
_entry.id   AF-A0A2U1WI43-F1
#
_cell.length_a   1.000
_cell.length_b   1.000
_cell.length_c   1.000
_cell.angle_alpha   90.00
_cell.angle_beta   90.00
_cell.angle_gamma   90.00
#
_symmetry.space_group_name_H-M   'P 1'
#
loop_
_entity.id
_entity.type
_entity.pdbx_description
1 polymer ?
#
loop_
_entity_poly.entity_id
_entity_poly.type
_entity_poly.pdbx_seq_one_letter_code
_entity_poly.pdbx_strand_id
1 'polypeptide(L)'
;MSKAIMWAESDARGFETECMFNEDNRSYEVLVTAKGLGIDKAESFPVVEDPGLGMCPADLARSIKLADRLVWEIDRSLGDL
;
A
#
# COMPACT_ATOMS: atom_id res chain seq x y z
N MET A 1 3.88 -10.64 -16.22
CA MET A 1 4.08 -10.49 -14.78
C MET A 1 2.77 -10.07 -14.17
N SER A 2 2.24 -10.85 -13.24
CA SER A 2 0.89 -10.64 -12.69
C SER A 2 0.98 -9.99 -11.31
N LYS A 3 0.09 -9.04 -11.04
CA LYS A 3 -0.07 -8.40 -9.74
C LYS A 3 -1.50 -8.59 -9.29
N ALA A 4 -1.67 -9.10 -8.08
CA ALA A 4 -2.98 -9.19 -7.45
C ALA A 4 -3.19 -7.93 -6.59
N ILE A 5 -4.27 -7.20 -6.85
CA ILE A 5 -4.69 -6.09 -5.97
C ILE A 5 -5.34 -6.72 -4.73
N MET A 6 -4.74 -6.48 -3.58
CA MET A 6 -5.23 -6.97 -2.30
C MET A 6 -6.36 -6.08 -1.76
N TRP A 7 -6.18 -4.78 -1.91
CA TRP A 7 -7.19 -3.76 -1.67
C TRP A 7 -6.76 -2.44 -2.30
N ALA A 8 -7.73 -1.58 -2.56
CA ALA A 8 -7.52 -0.20 -3.00
C ALA A 8 -8.58 0.69 -2.34
N GLU A 9 -8.18 1.90 -1.95
CA GLU A 9 -9.03 2.89 -1.33
C GLU A 9 -8.73 4.28 -1.90
N SER A 10 -9.73 5.16 -1.89
CA SER A 10 -9.57 6.57 -2.21
C SER A 10 -10.30 7.40 -1.17
N ASP A 11 -9.61 8.37 -0.59
CA ASP A 11 -10.19 9.24 0.43
C ASP A 11 -10.89 10.47 -0.16
N ALA A 12 -11.66 11.18 0.67
CA ALA A 12 -12.39 12.38 0.25
C ALA A 12 -11.47 13.58 -0.07
N ARG A 13 -10.18 13.51 0.27
CA ARG A 13 -9.17 14.54 0.01
C ARG A 13 -8.46 14.30 -1.33
N GLY A 14 -8.72 13.17 -1.98
CA GLY A 14 -8.12 12.79 -3.27
C GLY A 14 -6.81 12.02 -3.14
N PHE A 15 -6.52 11.43 -1.97
CA PHE A 15 -5.45 10.45 -1.84
C PHE A 15 -5.94 9.07 -2.26
N GLU A 16 -5.14 8.39 -3.08
CA GLU A 16 -5.37 7.02 -3.51
C GLU A 16 -4.36 6.11 -2.82
N THR A 17 -4.82 5.01 -2.24
CA THR A 17 -3.95 4.02 -1.61
C THR A 17 -4.26 2.63 -2.16
N GLU A 18 -3.22 1.83 -2.36
CA GLU A 18 -3.35 0.49 -2.93
C GLU A 18 -2.33 -0.44 -2.31
N CYS A 19 -2.74 -1.69 -2.06
CA CYS A 19 -1.83 -2.77 -1.71
C CYS A 19 -1.87 -3.85 -2.80
N MET A 20 -0.70 -4.19 -3.34
CA MET A 20 -0.53 -5.20 -4.36
C MET A 20 0.37 -6.33 -3.88
N PHE A 21 0.02 -7.57 -4.21
CA PHE A 21 0.90 -8.72 -4.14
C PHE A 21 1.52 -9.00 -5.51
N ASN A 22 2.84 -9.19 -5.54
CA ASN A 22 3.55 -9.58 -6.76
C ASN A 22 3.64 -11.10 -6.83
N GLU A 23 2.80 -11.73 -7.65
CA GLU A 23 2.65 -13.19 -7.73
C GLU A 23 3.91 -13.89 -8.29
N ASP A 24 4.76 -13.14 -9.01
CA ASP A 24 6.02 -13.67 -9.53
C ASP A 24 7.15 -13.66 -8.48
N ASN A 25 6.89 -13.14 -7.28
CA ASN A 25 7.91 -13.00 -6.26
C ASN A 25 8.05 -14.30 -5.45
N ARG A 26 9.27 -14.87 -5.43
CA ARG A 26 9.61 -16.06 -4.61
C ARG A 26 9.53 -15.78 -3.11
N SER A 27 9.40 -14.50 -2.73
CA SER A 27 9.12 -14.04 -1.39
C SER A 27 7.70 -13.51 -1.31
N TYR A 28 6.97 -13.88 -0.26
CA TYR A 28 5.70 -13.25 0.06
C TYR A 28 5.97 -11.80 0.47
N GLU A 29 5.82 -10.88 -0.47
CA GLU A 29 6.03 -9.45 -0.30
C GLU A 29 4.89 -8.69 -0.96
N VAL A 30 4.36 -7.71 -0.26
CA VAL A 30 3.35 -6.80 -0.79
C VAL A 30 3.92 -5.40 -0.93
N LEU A 31 3.43 -4.67 -1.92
CA LEU A 31 3.75 -3.28 -2.19
C LEU A 31 2.54 -2.43 -1.79
N VAL A 32 2.73 -1.51 -0.85
CA VAL A 32 1.73 -0.50 -0.50
C VAL A 32 2.12 0.81 -1.17
N THR A 33 1.16 1.45 -1.83
CA THR A 33 1.33 2.73 -2.50
C THR A 33 0.34 3.74 -1.95
N ALA A 34 0.74 5.00 -1.93
CA ALA A 34 -0.11 6.15 -1.71
C ALA A 34 0.21 7.21 -2.77
N LYS A 35 -0.82 7.83 -3.34
CA LYS A 35 -0.72 8.87 -4.36
C LYS A 35 -1.63 10.02 -4.00
N GLY A 36 -1.19 11.25 -4.23
CA GLY A 36 -2.03 12.41 -4.04
C GLY A 36 -1.32 13.68 -4.42
N LEU A 37 -2.04 14.58 -5.10
CA LEU A 37 -1.60 15.95 -5.39
C LEU A 37 -0.22 16.02 -6.09
N GLY A 38 0.05 15.05 -6.98
CA GLY A 38 1.29 14.97 -7.77
C GLY A 38 2.47 14.33 -7.06
N ILE A 39 2.28 13.77 -5.87
CA ILE A 39 3.29 13.04 -5.11
C ILE A 39 2.86 11.59 -4.97
N ASP A 40 3.78 10.68 -5.30
CA ASP A 40 3.60 9.24 -5.14
C ASP A 40 4.62 8.71 -4.13
N LYS A 41 4.17 7.88 -3.20
CA LYS A 41 5.01 7.14 -2.27
C LYS A 41 4.66 5.67 -2.29
N ALA A 42 5.66 4.83 -2.06
CA ALA A 42 5.46 3.39 -1.99
C ALA A 42 6.46 2.75 -1.02
N GLU A 43 6.02 1.70 -0.35
CA GLU A 43 6.86 0.88 0.53
C GLU A 43 6.39 -0.58 0.46
N SER A 44 7.35 -1.50 0.42
CA SER A 44 7.08 -2.93 0.46
C SER A 44 7.39 -3.53 1.82
N PHE A 45 6.72 -4.63 2.14
CA PHE A 45 7.05 -5.43 3.32
C PHE A 45 6.78 -6.92 3.12
N PRO A 46 7.56 -7.79 3.79
CA PRO A 46 7.31 -9.22 3.74
C PRO A 46 6.08 -9.57 4.57
N VAL A 47 5.26 -10.47 4.04
CA VAL A 47 4.05 -11.01 4.67
C VAL A 47 4.27 -12.46 5.06
N VAL A 48 3.50 -12.94 6.04
CA VAL A 48 3.76 -14.25 6.66
C VAL A 48 3.18 -15.39 5.83
N GLU A 49 2.05 -15.13 5.18
CA GLU A 49 1.27 -16.10 4.41
C GLU A 49 1.08 -15.61 2.97
N ASP A 50 0.82 -16.53 2.05
CA ASP A 50 0.55 -16.21 0.65
C ASP A 50 -0.72 -15.33 0.54
N PRO A 51 -0.61 -14.06 0.11
CA PRO A 51 -1.76 -13.18 -0.04
C PRO A 51 -2.70 -13.59 -1.17
N GLY A 52 -2.27 -14.44 -2.10
CA GLY A 52 -3.07 -14.85 -3.26
C GLY A 52 -4.42 -15.49 -2.91
N LEU A 53 -4.57 -16.03 -1.69
CA LEU A 53 -5.82 -16.59 -1.17
C LEU A 53 -6.59 -15.64 -0.24
N GLY A 54 -6.07 -14.43 -0.03
CA GLY A 54 -6.57 -13.44 0.91
C GLY A 54 -5.49 -13.04 1.91
N MET A 55 -5.28 -11.74 2.06
CA MET A 55 -4.31 -11.20 3.01
C MET A 55 -4.74 -11.53 4.45
N CYS A 56 -3.81 -12.04 5.27
CA CYS A 56 -4.12 -12.33 6.67
C CYS A 56 -4.47 -11.03 7.42
N PRO A 57 -5.28 -11.08 8.49
CA PRO A 57 -5.72 -9.86 9.19
C PRO A 57 -4.57 -9.01 9.75
N ALA A 58 -3.46 -9.62 10.17
CA ALA A 58 -2.30 -8.91 10.69
C ALA A 58 -1.56 -8.14 9.58
N ASP A 59 -1.35 -8.78 8.43
CA ASP A 59 -0.73 -8.15 7.26
C ASP A 59 -1.64 -7.08 6.67
N LEU A 60 -2.96 -7.31 6.68
CA LEU A 60 -3.97 -6.31 6.30
C LEU A 60 -3.88 -5.07 7.19
N ALA A 61 -3.94 -5.24 8.51
CA ALA A 61 -3.81 -4.12 9.46
C ALA A 61 -2.48 -3.38 9.31
N ARG A 62 -1.39 -4.12 9.06
CA ARG A 62 -0.07 -3.53 8.79
C ARG A 62 -0.05 -2.73 7.49
N SER A 63 -0.65 -3.25 6.41
CA SER A 63 -0.71 -2.57 5.12
C SER A 63 -1.52 -1.27 5.19
N ILE A 64 -2.65 -1.27 5.91
CA ILE A 64 -3.48 -0.07 6.14
C ILE A 64 -2.69 0.97 6.93
N LYS A 65 -2.06 0.56 8.04
CA LYS A 65 -1.23 1.47 8.84
C LYS A 65 -0.06 2.07 8.05
N LEU A 66 0.52 1.28 7.14
CA LEU A 66 1.57 1.76 6.25
C LEU A 66 1.01 2.79 5.25
N ALA A 67 -0.16 2.52 4.67
CA ALA A 67 -0.84 3.46 3.77
C ALA A 67 -1.16 4.79 4.45
N ASP A 68 -1.70 4.76 5.68
CA ASP A 68 -1.94 5.96 6.49
C ASP A 68 -0.65 6.77 6.71
N ARG A 69 0.46 6.08 7.00
CA ARG A 69 1.77 6.71 7.18
C ARG A 69 2.23 7.37 5.88
N LEU A 70 2.08 6.70 4.74
CA LEU A 70 2.48 7.24 3.44
C LEU A 70 1.63 8.47 3.07
N VAL A 71 0.30 8.44 3.28
CA VAL A 71 -0.58 9.59 3.08
C VAL A 71 -0.17 10.75 3.97
N TRP A 72 0.09 10.48 5.26
CA TRP A 72 0.57 11.51 6.18
C TRP A 72 1.91 12.12 5.72
N GLU A 73 2.84 11.31 5.23
CA GLU A 73 4.12 11.82 4.68
C GLU A 73 3.91 12.67 3.41
N ILE A 74 2.97 12.30 2.53
CA ILE A 74 2.63 13.11 1.35
C ILE A 74 2.03 14.45 1.80
N ASP A 75 1.02 14.40 2.66
CA ASP A 75 0.33 15.58 3.18
C ASP A 75 1.31 16.56 3.84
N ARG A 76 2.25 16.02 4.61
CA ARG A 76 3.30 16.82 5.24
C ARG A 76 4.24 17.47 4.21
N SER A 77 4.58 16.73 3.15
CA SER A 77 5.42 17.24 2.05
C SER A 77 4.76 18.39 1.29
N LEU A 78 3.42 18.47 1.32
CA LEU A 78 2.66 19.56 0.71
C LEU A 78 2.51 20.78 1.64
N GLY A 79 2.50 20.58 2.96
CA GLY A 79 2.41 21.67 3.95
C GLY A 79 3.71 22.43 4.19
N ASP A 80 4.86 21.86 3.78
CA ASP A 80 6.17 22.53 3.79
C ASP A 80 6.46 23.32 2.48
N LEU A 81 5.48 23.46 1.58
CA LEU A 81 5.50 24.31 0.38
C LEU A 81 4.82 25.67 0.63
#